data_AF-A0A2E7LNW1-F1
#
_entry.id   AF-A0A2E7LNW1-F1
#
_cell.length_a   1.000
_cell.length_b   1.000
_cell.length_c   1.000
_cell.angle_alpha   90.00
_cell.angle_beta   90.00
_cell.angle_gamma   90.00
#
_symmetry.space_group_name_H-M   'P 1'
#
loop_
_entity.id
_entity.type
_entity.pdbx_description
1 polymer ?
#
loop_
_entity_poly.entity_id
_entity_poly.type
_entity_poly.pdbx_seq_one_letter_code
_entity_poly.pdbx_strand_id
1 'polypeptide(L)'
;MILAGILSALGLLFLIFKFGIRRVIAYDIPIDIAVTGLLMYLFAGTYSGMMAAMVGGLIVSVSLFILKKTMRREELKVIKTDEFPYRTVRWVGISP
;
A
#
# COMPACT_ATOMS: atom_id res chain seq x y z
N MET A 1 -23.21 -0.14 -8.38
CA MET A 1 -22.39 0.59 -7.38
C MET A 1 -21.24 -0.26 -6.87
N ILE A 2 -21.48 -1.46 -6.31
CA ILE A 2 -20.41 -2.37 -5.83
C ILE A 2 -19.36 -2.67 -6.93
N LEU A 3 -19.82 -2.92 -8.16
CA LEU A 3 -18.94 -3.17 -9.31
C LEU A 3 -17.98 -2.00 -9.61
N ALA A 4 -18.42 -0.75 -9.39
CA ALA A 4 -17.59 0.43 -9.54
C ALA A 4 -16.55 0.56 -8.41
N GLY A 5 -16.88 0.16 -7.18
CA GLY A 5 -15.91 0.08 -6.07
C GLY A 5 -14.82 -0.96 -6.33
N ILE A 6 -15.21 -2.13 -6.85
CA ILE A 6 -14.26 -3.19 -7.22
C ILE A 6 -13.35 -2.75 -8.37
N LEU A 7 -13.91 -2.16 -9.43
CA LEU A 7 -13.12 -1.62 -10.56
C LEU A 7 -12.17 -0.51 -10.13
N SER A 8 -12.61 0.38 -9.23
CA SER A 8 -11.76 1.45 -8.70
C SER A 8 -10.63 0.89 -7.85
N ALA A 9 -10.90 -0.10 -7.00
CA ALA A 9 -9.89 -0.79 -6.20
C ALA A 9 -8.86 -1.55 -7.06
N LEU A 10 -9.32 -2.27 -8.09
CA LEU A 10 -8.45 -2.94 -9.04
C LEU A 10 -7.59 -1.96 -9.85
N GLY A 11 -8.17 -0.83 -10.27
CA GLY A 11 -7.42 0.23 -10.95
C GLY A 11 -6.35 0.87 -10.07
N LEU A 12 -6.68 1.15 -8.81
CA LEU A 12 -5.73 1.66 -7.81
C LEU A 12 -4.61 0.64 -7.52
N LEU A 13 -4.95 -0.63 -7.32
CA LEU A 13 -3.96 -1.69 -7.21
C LEU A 13 -3.03 -1.72 -8.42
N PHE A 14 -3.59 -1.73 -9.64
CA PHE A 14 -2.80 -1.74 -10.87
C PHE A 14 -1.85 -0.53 -10.95
N LEU A 15 -2.31 0.65 -10.54
CA LEU A 15 -1.48 1.86 -10.50
C LEU A 15 -0.31 1.71 -9.52
N ILE A 16 -0.57 1.18 -8.32
CA ILE A 16 0.43 0.93 -7.28
C ILE A 16 1.44 -0.13 -7.75
N PHE A 17 0.98 -1.20 -8.40
CA PHE A 17 1.84 -2.21 -9.01
C PHE A 17 2.75 -1.63 -10.10
N LYS A 18 2.26 -0.67 -10.89
CA LYS A 18 3.05 -0.01 -11.93
C LYS A 18 4.13 0.93 -11.38
N PHE A 19 3.98 1.41 -10.13
CA PHE A 19 4.83 2.44 -9.52
C PHE A 19 6.10 1.95 -8.80
N GLY A 20 6.56 0.72 -9.05
CA GLY A 20 7.83 0.23 -8.47
C GLY A 20 7.62 -0.53 -7.16
N ILE A 21 7.13 -1.75 -7.31
CA ILE A 21 6.70 -2.69 -6.25
C ILE A 21 7.70 -2.84 -5.09
N ARG A 22 9.02 -2.82 -5.36
CA ARG A 22 10.05 -3.10 -4.34
C ARG A 22 10.13 -2.06 -3.23
N ARG A 23 9.87 -0.79 -3.57
CA ARG A 23 9.97 0.36 -2.65
C ARG A 23 8.64 0.68 -1.99
N VAL A 24 7.55 0.40 -2.71
CA VAL A 24 6.16 0.65 -2.30
C VAL A 24 5.69 -0.36 -1.25
N ILE A 25 6.11 -1.64 -1.34
CA ILE A 25 5.74 -2.67 -0.34
C ILE A 25 6.27 -2.36 1.07
N ALA A 26 7.38 -1.61 1.19
CA ALA A 26 7.92 -1.19 2.49
C ALA A 26 7.02 -0.19 3.23
N TYR A 27 6.12 0.48 2.51
CA TYR A 27 5.20 1.50 3.02
C TYR A 27 3.74 1.04 2.91
N ASP A 28 3.47 -0.24 3.18
CA ASP A 28 2.13 -0.84 3.07
C ASP A 28 1.07 -0.09 3.87
N ILE A 29 1.36 0.26 5.13
CA ILE A 29 0.43 0.92 6.05
C ILE A 29 0.02 2.34 5.56
N PRO A 30 0.94 3.26 5.25
CA PRO A 30 0.54 4.60 4.79
C PRO A 30 -0.15 4.56 3.42
N ILE A 31 0.19 3.62 2.54
CA ILE A 31 -0.49 3.46 1.25
C ILE A 31 -1.92 2.95 1.45
N ASP A 32 -2.13 1.98 2.33
CA ASP A 32 -3.45 1.44 2.62
C ASP A 32 -4.39 2.52 3.20
N ILE A 33 -3.88 3.33 4.14
CA ILE A 33 -4.61 4.47 4.70
C ILE A 33 -4.93 5.51 3.62
N ALA A 34 -3.97 5.83 2.76
CA ALA A 34 -4.18 6.78 1.67
C ALA A 34 -5.24 6.30 0.67
N VAL A 35 -5.18 5.01 0.27
CA VAL A 35 -6.15 4.42 -0.67
C VAL A 35 -7.53 4.35 -0.05
N THR A 36 -7.64 3.87 1.19
CA THR A 36 -8.93 3.76 1.88
C THR A 36 -9.55 5.14 2.10
N GLY A 37 -8.75 6.12 2.53
CA GLY A 37 -9.19 7.52 2.67
C GLY A 37 -9.63 8.14 1.35
N LEU A 38 -8.89 7.91 0.27
CA LEU A 38 -9.22 8.43 -1.07
C LEU A 38 -10.51 7.80 -1.60
N LEU A 39 -10.70 6.49 -1.44
CA LEU A 39 -11.95 5.81 -1.83
C LEU A 39 -13.14 6.33 -1.02
N MET A 40 -12.99 6.50 0.30
CA MET A 40 -14.05 7.08 1.15
C MET A 40 -14.38 8.51 0.74
N TYR A 41 -13.39 9.32 0.37
CA TYR A 41 -13.60 10.68 -0.11
C TYR A 41 -14.33 10.72 -1.46
N LEU A 42 -13.91 9.91 -2.42
CA LEU A 42 -14.50 9.87 -3.77
C LEU A 42 -15.96 9.37 -3.77
N PHE A 43 -16.30 8.47 -2.85
CA PHE A 43 -17.64 7.89 -2.73
C PHE A 43 -18.44 8.45 -1.54
N ALA A 44 -18.03 9.60 -1.00
CA ALA A 44 -18.74 10.27 0.08
C ALA A 44 -20.14 10.73 -0.41
N GLY A 45 -21.15 10.55 0.44
CA GLY A 45 -22.50 11.09 0.20
C GLY A 45 -23.60 10.06 -0.07
N THR A 46 -23.29 8.78 -0.30
CA THR A 46 -24.32 7.71 -0.40
C THR A 46 -23.93 6.46 0.37
N TYR A 47 -24.92 5.76 0.96
CA TYR A 47 -24.68 4.49 1.66
C TYR A 47 -24.05 3.44 0.74
N SER A 48 -24.53 3.33 -0.50
CA SER A 48 -23.99 2.38 -1.48
C SER A 48 -22.57 2.74 -1.95
N GLY A 49 -22.23 4.02 -2.01
CA GLY A 49 -20.88 4.51 -2.30
C GLY A 49 -19.90 4.19 -1.17
N MET A 50 -20.28 4.49 0.08
CA MET A 50 -19.44 4.17 1.25
C MET A 50 -19.23 2.67 1.42
N MET A 51 -20.26 1.85 1.19
CA MET A 51 -20.13 0.39 1.18
C MET A 51 -19.18 -0.09 0.07
N ALA A 52 -19.22 0.52 -1.12
CA ALA A 52 -18.31 0.19 -2.21
C ALA A 52 -16.85 0.60 -1.90
N ALA A 53 -16.64 1.74 -1.24
CA ALA A 53 -15.33 2.20 -0.78
C ALA A 53 -14.73 1.27 0.28
N MET A 54 -15.53 0.83 1.26
CA MET A 54 -15.08 -0.13 2.28
C MET A 54 -14.69 -1.48 1.68
N VAL A 55 -15.54 -2.04 0.81
CA VAL A 55 -15.24 -3.33 0.16
C VAL A 55 -14.02 -3.21 -0.76
N GLY A 56 -13.89 -2.11 -1.51
CA GLY A 56 -12.74 -1.84 -2.35
C GLY A 56 -11.43 -1.67 -1.57
N GLY A 57 -11.46 -0.90 -0.47
CA GLY A 57 -10.31 -0.72 0.41
C GLY A 57 -9.85 -2.04 1.05
N LEU A 58 -10.79 -2.88 1.47
CA LEU A 58 -10.49 -4.21 2.03
C LEU A 58 -9.77 -5.11 1.01
N ILE A 59 -10.20 -5.10 -0.26
CA ILE A 59 -9.53 -5.85 -1.35
C ILE A 59 -8.11 -5.34 -1.59
N VAL A 60 -7.90 -4.01 -1.54
CA VAL A 60 -6.56 -3.41 -1.67
C VAL A 60 -5.67 -3.82 -0.51
N SER A 61 -6.16 -3.71 0.73
CA SER A 61 -5.44 -4.06 1.95
C SER A 61 -5.01 -5.53 1.96
N VAL A 62 -5.92 -6.46 1.63
CA VAL A 62 -5.61 -7.90 1.50
C VAL A 62 -4.56 -8.16 0.43
N SER A 63 -4.68 -7.48 -0.72
CA SER A 63 -3.73 -7.63 -1.82
C SER A 63 -2.33 -7.13 -1.43
N LEU A 64 -2.24 -5.96 -0.77
CA LEU A 64 -0.99 -5.43 -0.22
C LEU A 64 -0.39 -6.35 0.84
N PHE A 65 -1.22 -6.95 1.69
CA PHE A 65 -0.78 -7.91 2.71
C PHE A 65 -0.18 -9.18 2.10
N ILE A 66 -0.82 -9.75 1.07
CA ILE A 66 -0.29 -10.92 0.35
C ILE A 66 1.04 -10.56 -0.32
N LEU A 67 1.12 -9.39 -0.98
CA LEU A 67 2.36 -8.93 -1.61
C LEU A 67 3.51 -8.75 -0.63
N LYS A 68 3.22 -8.18 0.54
CA LYS A 68 4.19 -8.03 1.63
C LYS A 68 4.74 -9.39 2.09
N LYS A 69 3.89 -10.42 2.09
CA LYS A 69 4.26 -11.77 2.50
C LYS A 69 5.02 -12.55 1.42
N THR A 70 4.77 -12.29 0.14
CA THR A 70 5.36 -13.07 -0.97
C THR A 70 6.64 -12.44 -1.53
N MET A 71 6.82 -11.12 -1.47
CA MET A 71 7.93 -10.43 -2.14
C MET A 71 9.05 -9.99 -1.17
N ARG A 72 10.29 -10.03 -1.68
CA ARG A 72 11.47 -9.41 -1.06
C ARG A 72 11.27 -7.89 -1.02
N ARG A 73 11.38 -7.30 0.17
CA ARG A 73 11.07 -5.88 0.43
C ARG A 73 12.36 -5.10 0.56
N GLU A 74 12.42 -3.88 0.04
CA GLU A 74 13.53 -2.96 0.33
C GLU A 74 13.04 -1.92 1.34
N GLU A 75 13.34 -2.12 2.62
CA GLU A 75 13.00 -1.15 3.66
C GLU A 75 14.14 -0.15 3.85
N LEU A 76 13.82 1.14 3.97
CA LEU A 76 14.74 2.16 4.47
C LEU A 76 14.91 1.94 5.96
N LYS A 77 15.97 1.21 6.35
CA LYS A 77 16.35 1.07 7.76
C LYS A 77 17.52 1.97 8.08
N VAL A 78 17.46 2.58 9.26
CA VAL A 78 18.60 3.27 9.86
C VAL A 78 19.48 2.19 10.45
N ILE A 79 20.57 1.86 9.76
CA ILE A 79 21.53 0.86 10.22
C ILE A 79 22.60 1.58 11.05
N LYS A 80 22.98 0.99 12.19
CA LYS A 80 24.18 1.42 12.90
C LYS A 80 25.41 0.93 12.14
N THR A 81 26.28 1.84 11.73
CA THR A 81 27.55 1.54 11.08
C THR A 81 28.67 1.88 12.06
N ASP A 82 29.75 1.10 12.06
CA ASP A 82 30.89 1.28 12.97
C ASP A 82 31.73 2.53 12.63
N GLU A 83 31.49 3.15 11.46
CA GLU A 83 32.13 4.37 10.97
C GLU A 83 31.22 5.60 11.09
N PHE A 84 31.82 6.75 11.44
CA PHE A 84 31.10 8.02 11.59
C PHE A 84 30.63 8.56 10.22
N PRO A 85 29.35 8.98 10.05
CA PRO A 85 28.29 9.03 11.04
C PRO A 85 27.68 7.65 11.33
N TYR A 86 27.61 7.28 12.62
CA TYR A 86 27.19 5.98 13.16
C TYR A 86 25.76 5.54 12.81
N ARG A 87 25.02 6.35 12.04
CA ARG A 87 23.66 6.08 11.56
C ARG A 87 23.59 6.52 10.10
N THR A 88 23.44 5.56 9.21
CA THR A 88 23.20 5.81 7.78
C THR A 88 21.88 5.19 7.36
N VAL A 89 21.13 5.90 6.53
CA VAL A 89 19.89 5.41 5.96
C VAL A 89 20.28 4.58 4.75
N ARG A 90 20.17 3.26 4.85
CA ARG A 90 20.49 2.34 3.75
C ARG A 90 19.28 1.52 3.39
N TRP A 91 19.13 1.26 2.10
CA TRP A 91 18.14 0.33 1.57
C TRP A 91 18.57 -1.09 1.95
N VAL A 92 17.82 -1.71 2.85
CA VAL A 92 18.06 -3.10 3.26
C VAL A 92 17.05 -3.99 2.57
N GLY A 93 17.54 -4.92 1.75
CA GLY A 93 16.72 -5.97 1.16
C GLY A 93 16.35 -7.01 2.22
N ILE A 94 15.13 -6.96 2.72
CA ILE A 94 14.57 -7.93 3.67
C ILE A 94 13.93 -9.05 2.87
N SER A 95 14.47 -10.26 3.05
CA SER A 95 13.84 -11.49 2.55
C SER A 95 12.46 -11.69 3.20
N PRO A 96 11.47 -12.24 2.48
CA PRO A 96 10.06 -12.27 2.87
C PRO A 96 9.79 -12.77 4.30
#